data_AF-A0A160T645-F1
#
_entry.id   AF-A0A160T645-F1
#
_cell.length_a   1.000
_cell.length_b   1.000
_cell.length_c   1.000
_cell.angle_alpha   90.00
_cell.angle_beta   90.00
_cell.angle_gamma   90.00
#
_symmetry.space_group_name_H-M   'P 1'
#
loop_
_entity.id
_entity.type
_entity.pdbx_description
1 polymer ?
#
loop_
_entity_poly.entity_id
_entity_poly.type
_entity_poly.pdbx_seq_one_letter_code
_entity_poly.pdbx_strand_id
1 'polypeptide(L)'
;MTVMIRKQIYIPRRQDILIKRLSQTRGISEAEVIRQAIEHEISGSMKQPLPNNDVWAELMQAVEEVRQRWDGQREPIRWTREEIYAEREDRWLKNREDE
;
A
#
# COMPACT_ATOMS: atom_id res chain seq x y z
N MET A 1 13.62 19.05 9.42
CA MET A 1 14.71 18.11 9.04
C MET A 1 14.94 17.17 10.21
N THR A 2 14.75 15.87 10.02
CA THR A 2 15.01 14.87 11.07
C THR A 2 16.45 14.40 10.95
N VAL A 3 17.23 14.51 12.03
CA VAL A 3 18.64 14.07 12.05
C VAL A 3 18.68 12.54 12.17
N MET A 4 19.31 11.87 11.21
CA MET A 4 19.46 10.40 11.22
C MET A 4 20.75 10.02 11.95
N ILE A 5 20.66 9.10 12.91
CA ILE A 5 21.82 8.56 13.66
C ILE A 5 22.06 7.11 13.23
N ARG A 6 23.30 6.78 12.82
CA ARG A 6 23.68 5.40 12.45
C ARG A 6 23.70 4.52 13.70
N LYS A 7 22.94 3.43 13.67
CA LYS A 7 22.98 2.36 14.68
C LYS A 7 23.41 1.05 14.02
N GLN A 8 24.29 0.30 14.66
CA GLN A 8 24.68 -1.06 14.25
C GLN A 8 24.17 -2.03 15.31
N ILE A 9 23.36 -3.00 14.90
CA ILE A 9 22.75 -3.99 15.78
C ILE A 9 22.91 -5.40 15.18
N TYR A 10 23.08 -6.40 16.03
CA TYR A 10 23.02 -7.79 15.64
C TYR A 10 21.58 -8.29 15.77
N ILE A 11 21.09 -8.98 14.73
CA ILE A 11 19.75 -9.56 14.71
C ILE A 11 19.82 -11.06 14.38
N PRO A 12 18.92 -11.88 14.94
CA PRO A 12 18.80 -13.28 14.55
C PRO A 12 18.51 -13.45 13.06
N ARG A 13 19.01 -14.53 12.45
CA ARG A 13 18.77 -14.86 11.03
C ARG A 13 17.28 -14.85 10.65
N ARG A 14 16.40 -15.27 11.56
CA ARG A 14 14.95 -15.24 11.35
C ARG A 14 14.43 -13.81 11.13
N GLN A 15 14.96 -12.82 11.84
CA GLN A 15 14.55 -11.42 11.69
C GLN A 15 15.04 -10.82 10.37
N ASP A 16 16.27 -11.13 9.96
CA ASP A 16 16.82 -10.71 8.65
C ASP A 16 15.91 -11.16 7.49
N ILE A 17 15.48 -12.42 7.49
CA ILE A 17 14.57 -12.96 6.48
C ILE A 17 13.23 -12.21 6.46
N LEU A 18 12.67 -11.91 7.65
CA LEU A 18 11.41 -11.18 7.76
C LEU A 18 11.53 -9.73 7.27
N ILE A 19 12.62 -9.05 7.63
CA ILE A 19 12.88 -7.66 7.20
C ILE A 19 13.00 -7.59 5.69
N LYS A 20 13.76 -8.50 5.06
CA LYS A 20 13.90 -8.58 3.60
C LYS A 20 12.56 -8.80 2.90
N ARG A 21 11.75 -9.74 3.41
CA ARG A 21 10.43 -10.01 2.85
C ARG A 21 9.52 -8.79 2.96
N LEU A 22 9.51 -8.11 4.11
CA LEU A 22 8.69 -6.91 4.31
C LEU A 22 9.15 -5.75 3.43
N SER A 23 10.46 -5.57 3.28
CA SER A 23 11.08 -4.58 2.41
C SER A 23 10.63 -4.77 0.96
N GLN A 24 10.73 -6.00 0.45
CA GLN A 24 10.30 -6.34 -0.92
C GLN A 24 8.79 -6.19 -1.11
N THR A 25 7.99 -6.65 -0.14
CA THR A 25 6.53 -6.61 -0.23
C THR A 25 5.99 -5.17 -0.21
N ARG A 26 6.61 -4.29 0.57
CA ARG A 26 6.20 -2.89 0.73
C ARG A 26 6.92 -1.93 -0.22
N GLY A 27 7.96 -2.37 -0.92
CA GLY A 27 8.77 -1.53 -1.80
C GLY A 27 9.59 -0.45 -1.07
N ILE A 28 9.97 -0.70 0.19
CA ILE A 28 10.74 0.24 1.02
C ILE A 28 12.06 -0.38 1.47
N SER A 29 13.04 0.43 1.86
CA SER A 29 14.32 -0.08 2.37
C SER A 29 14.19 -0.88 3.66
N GLU A 30 15.10 -1.82 3.92
CA GLU A 30 15.16 -2.58 5.18
C GLU A 30 15.26 -1.67 6.40
N ALA A 31 16.03 -0.58 6.30
CA ALA A 31 16.15 0.40 7.37
C ALA A 31 14.82 1.12 7.67
N GLU A 32 13.99 1.33 6.64
CA GLU A 32 12.66 1.92 6.82
C GLU A 32 11.68 0.96 7.48
N VAL A 33 11.76 -0.33 7.15
CA VAL A 33 11.00 -1.38 7.87
C VAL A 33 11.34 -1.37 9.36
N ILE A 34 12.63 -1.28 9.70
CA ILE A 34 13.08 -1.23 11.10
C ILE A 34 12.60 0.04 11.79
N ARG A 35 12.72 1.22 11.14
CA ARG A 35 12.20 2.48 11.70
C ARG A 35 10.70 2.41 11.97
N GLN A 36 9.90 1.94 11.02
CA GLN A 36 8.45 1.80 11.21
C GLN A 36 8.10 0.82 12.34
N ALA A 37 8.85 -0.27 12.49
CA ALA A 37 8.63 -1.22 13.58
C ALA A 37 8.95 -0.60 14.95
N ILE A 38 10.03 0.18 15.06
CA ILE A 38 10.39 0.92 16.27
C ILE A 38 9.31 1.96 16.59
N GLU A 39 8.88 2.72 15.59
CA GLU A 39 7.83 3.73 15.76
C GLU A 39 6.51 3.09 16.19
N HIS A 40 6.15 1.94 15.62
CA HIS A 40 4.95 1.19 15.99
C HIS A 40 4.98 0.69 17.44
N GLU A 41 6.14 0.25 17.92
CA GLU A 41 6.33 -0.18 19.30
C GLU A 41 6.26 1.01 20.28
N ILE A 42 6.96 2.11 19.97
CA ILE A 42 7.02 3.32 20.82
C ILE A 42 5.68 4.05 20.86
N SER A 43 4.98 4.13 19.73
CA SER A 43 3.67 4.80 19.64
C SER A 43 2.57 4.07 20.40
N GLY A 44 2.86 2.89 20.98
CA GLY A 44 1.98 2.21 21.91
C GLY A 44 0.64 1.91 21.27
N SER A 45 0.57 0.85 20.45
CA SER A 45 -0.66 0.39 19.81
C SER A 45 -1.27 1.37 18.80
N MET A 46 -0.70 1.41 17.59
CA MET A 46 -1.62 1.37 16.46
C MET A 46 -2.21 -0.04 16.45
N LYS A 47 -3.33 -0.23 17.14
CA LYS A 47 -4.28 -1.28 16.77
C LYS A 47 -4.37 -1.17 15.25
N GLN A 48 -3.80 -2.12 14.49
CA GLN A 48 -4.38 -2.38 13.19
C GLN A 48 -5.86 -2.55 13.51
N PRO A 49 -6.78 -1.76 12.93
CA PRO A 49 -8.17 -2.13 13.04
C PRO A 49 -8.18 -3.57 12.56
N LEU A 50 -8.50 -4.50 13.46
CA LEU A 50 -8.92 -5.84 13.07
C LEU A 50 -9.87 -5.60 11.91
N PRO A 51 -9.70 -6.25 10.75
CA PRO A 51 -10.59 -6.01 9.62
C PRO A 51 -12.01 -6.20 10.16
N ASN A 52 -12.69 -5.07 10.35
CA ASN A 52 -14.01 -5.10 10.94
C ASN A 52 -14.85 -5.66 9.81
N ASN A 53 -15.22 -6.94 9.93
CA ASN A 53 -15.90 -7.66 8.86
C ASN A 53 -17.19 -6.92 8.43
N ASP A 54 -17.74 -6.12 9.34
CA ASP A 54 -18.86 -5.21 9.10
C ASP A 54 -18.57 -4.11 8.08
N VAL A 55 -17.36 -3.53 8.04
CA VAL A 55 -17.03 -2.48 7.05
C VAL A 55 -16.99 -3.05 5.63
N TRP A 56 -16.59 -4.31 5.49
CA TRP A 56 -16.65 -5.01 4.21
C TRP A 56 -18.11 -5.28 3.80
N ALA A 57 -18.95 -5.67 4.75
CA ALA A 57 -20.39 -5.88 4.51
C ALA A 57 -21.10 -4.56 4.12
N GLU A 58 -20.80 -3.46 4.80
CA GLU A 58 -21.31 -2.11 4.48
C GLU A 58 -20.89 -1.66 3.08
N LEU A 59 -19.62 -1.87 2.71
CA LEU A 59 -19.13 -1.57 1.37
C LEU A 59 -19.90 -2.37 0.30
N MET A 60 -20.10 -3.67 0.53
CA MET A 60 -20.81 -4.53 -0.42
C MET A 60 -22.28 -4.15 -0.56
N GLN A 61 -22.94 -3.72 0.52
CA GLN A 61 -24.29 -3.15 0.45
C GLN A 61 -24.32 -1.87 -0.38
N ALA A 62 -23.38 -0.94 -0.17
CA ALA A 62 -23.30 0.29 -0.95
C ALA A 62 -23.07 0.02 -2.45
N VAL A 63 -22.24 -0.96 -2.79
CA VAL A 63 -22.02 -1.38 -4.20
C VAL A 63 -23.32 -1.92 -4.81
N GLU A 64 -24.06 -2.74 -4.09
CA GLU A 64 -25.33 -3.29 -4.58
C GLU A 64 -26.40 -2.20 -4.74
N GLU A 65 -26.49 -1.23 -3.82
CA GLU A 65 -27.40 -0.08 -3.97
C GLU A 65 -27.10 0.75 -5.22
N VAL A 66 -25.81 1.01 -5.49
CA VAL A 66 -25.38 1.72 -6.71
C VAL A 66 -25.72 0.91 -7.95
N ARG A 67 -25.56 -0.42 -7.91
CA ARG A 67 -25.92 -1.32 -9.01
C ARG A 67 -27.42 -1.31 -9.28
N GLN A 68 -28.27 -1.31 -8.26
CA GLN A 68 -29.73 -1.28 -8.41
C GLN A 68 -30.22 0.06 -8.98
N ARG A 69 -29.51 1.16 -8.70
CA ARG A 69 -29.80 2.49 -9.26
C ARG A 69 -29.18 2.72 -10.65
N TRP A 70 -28.45 1.73 -11.18
CA TRP A 70 -27.81 1.84 -12.48
C TRP A 70 -28.85 1.86 -13.61
N ASP A 71 -28.85 2.92 -14.39
CA ASP A 71 -29.76 3.15 -15.52
C ASP A 71 -29.37 2.41 -16.81
N GLY A 72 -28.23 1.70 -16.80
CA GLY A 72 -27.72 0.97 -17.96
C GLY A 72 -27.11 1.84 -19.06
N GLN A 73 -27.05 3.17 -18.88
CA GLN A 73 -26.69 4.08 -19.97
C GLN A 73 -25.18 4.26 -20.18
N ARG A 74 -24.35 3.89 -19.21
CA ARG A 74 -22.89 3.97 -19.33
C ARG A 74 -22.32 2.60 -19.70
N GLU A 75 -21.32 2.60 -20.57
CA GLU A 75 -20.59 1.37 -20.89
C GLU A 75 -19.84 0.86 -19.65
N PRO A 76 -19.83 -0.46 -19.41
CA PRO A 76 -18.99 -1.05 -18.38
C PRO A 76 -17.52 -0.69 -18.65
N ILE A 77 -16.84 -0.16 -17.65
CA ILE A 77 -15.39 0.07 -17.74
C ILE A 77 -14.73 -1.30 -17.88
N ARG A 78 -14.15 -1.56 -19.05
CA ARG A 78 -13.30 -2.73 -19.29
C ARG A 78 -11.87 -2.30 -19.08
N TRP A 79 -11.28 -2.71 -17.98
CA TRP A 79 -9.83 -2.55 -17.82
C TRP A 79 -9.13 -3.68 -18.57
N THR A 80 -8.39 -3.33 -19.62
CA THR A 80 -7.40 -4.25 -20.19
C THR A 80 -6.06 -4.07 -19.48
N ARG A 81 -5.28 -5.16 -19.43
CA ARG A 81 -3.96 -5.11 -18.79
C ARG A 81 -3.08 -4.08 -19.49
N GLU A 82 -3.13 -4.06 -20.81
CA GLU A 82 -2.38 -3.15 -21.67
C GLU A 82 -2.68 -1.68 -21.36
N GLU A 83 -3.95 -1.29 -21.21
CA GLU A 83 -4.35 0.08 -20.88
C GLU A 83 -3.81 0.55 -19.52
N ILE A 84 -3.83 -0.33 -18.50
CA ILE A 84 -3.31 0.00 -17.17
C ILE A 84 -1.80 0.26 -17.21
N TYR A 85 -1.05 -0.55 -17.97
CA TYR A 85 0.40 -0.35 -18.10
C TYR A 85 0.73 0.86 -18.97
N ALA A 86 -0.04 1.12 -20.03
CA ALA A 86 0.11 2.30 -20.87
C ALA A 86 -0.13 3.60 -20.08
N GLU A 87 -1.18 3.67 -19.26
CA GLU A 87 -1.43 4.84 -18.39
C GLU A 87 -0.29 5.04 -17.38
N ARG A 88 0.24 3.94 -16.84
CA ARG A 88 1.40 3.99 -15.95
C ARG A 88 2.63 4.52 -16.68
N GLU A 89 2.98 3.98 -17.84
CA GLU A 89 4.15 4.39 -18.63
C GLU A 89 4.07 5.86 -19.06
N ASP A 90 2.89 6.33 -19.45
CA ASP A 90 2.65 7.73 -19.82
C ASP A 90 2.93 8.69 -18.65
N ARG A 91 2.53 8.33 -17.43
CA ARG A 91 2.88 9.11 -16.22
C ARG A 91 4.39 9.18 -15.96
N TRP A 92 5.15 8.14 -16.31
CA TRP A 92 6.61 8.14 -16.15
C TRP A 92 7.31 8.95 -17.24
N LEU A 93 6.79 8.93 -18.47
CA LEU A 93 7.31 9.71 -19.59
C LEU A 93 7.07 11.20 -19.39
N LYS A 94 5.86 11.59 -18.95
CA LYS A 94 5.50 12.99 -18.71
C LYS A 94 6.37 13.66 -17.64
N ASN A 95 6.72 12.93 -16.58
CA ASN A 95 7.64 13.42 -15.54
C ASN A 95 9.11 13.56 -16.01
N ARG A 96 9.49 13.01 -17.17
CA ARG A 96 10.84 13.14 -17.74
C ARG A 96 10.95 14.26 -18.77
N GLU A 97 9.84 14.77 -19.27
CA GLU A 97 9.81 15.91 -20.20
C GLU A 97 9.80 17.26 -19.45
N ASP A 98 9.47 17.25 -18.14
CA ASP A 98 9.45 18.42 -17.26
C ASP A 98 10.79 18.66 -16.49
N GLU A 99 11.85 17.88 -16.79
CA GLU A 99 13.25 18.05 -16.28
C GLU A 99 14.19 18.61 -17.37
#